data_AF-A0A2V6Q5H9-F1
#
_entry.id   AF-A0A2V6Q5H9-F1
#
_cell.length_a   1.000
_cell.length_b   1.000
_cell.length_c   1.000
_cell.angle_alpha   90.00
_cell.angle_beta   90.00
_cell.angle_gamma   90.00
#
_symmetry.space_group_name_H-M   'P 1'
#
loop_
_entity.id
_entity.type
_entity.pdbx_description
1 polymer ?
#
loop_
_entity_poly.entity_id
_entity_poly.type
_entity_poly.pdbx_seq_one_letter_code
_entity_poly.pdbx_strand_id
1 'polypeptide(L)'
;MLGYVKDSHGKPVANARVDVVRDKTGFSYLGETDEEGFYFVRTRLGDESRGEGLTVRQGTTVHRITVAFDPANQTDERGTRVDFEGARAVERAAWFRSTLLNVIGVTTRH
;
A
#
# COMPACT_ATOMS: atom_id res chain seq x y z
N MET A 1 -1.21 -4.00 -0.33
CA MET A 1 -0.51 -2.76 0.08
C MET A 1 -1.50 -1.84 0.74
N LEU A 2 -1.07 -1.07 1.72
CA LEU A 2 -1.89 -0.04 2.36
C LEU A 2 -1.04 1.16 2.76
N GLY A 3 -1.67 2.24 3.20
CA GLY A 3 -0.98 3.38 3.79
C GLY A 3 -1.87 4.61 3.86
N TYR A 4 -1.24 5.75 4.16
CA TYR A 4 -1.91 7.05 4.23
C TYR A 4 -1.35 8.02 3.21
N VAL A 5 -2.21 8.87 2.65
CA VAL A 5 -1.83 10.03 1.86
C VAL A 5 -2.12 11.29 2.66
N LYS A 6 -1.08 12.06 2.92
CA LYS A 6 -1.14 13.35 3.62
C LYS A 6 -0.47 14.43 2.78
N ASP A 7 -0.99 15.65 2.87
CA ASP A 7 -0.35 16.82 2.25
C ASP A 7 0.92 17.25 3.01
N SER A 8 1.57 18.32 2.55
CA SER A 8 2.79 18.86 3.19
C SER A 8 2.58 19.40 4.61
N HIS A 9 1.33 19.60 5.02
CA HIS A 9 0.95 20.03 6.37
C HIS A 9 0.54 18.84 7.25
N GLY A 10 0.61 17.61 6.73
CA GLY A 10 0.21 16.40 7.45
C GLY A 10 -1.31 16.18 7.48
N LYS A 11 -2.09 16.94 6.71
CA LYS A 11 -3.54 16.78 6.63
C LYS A 11 -3.87 15.62 5.68
N PRO A 12 -4.85 14.75 6.03
CA PRO A 12 -5.27 13.66 5.14
C PRO A 12 -5.83 14.20 3.82
N VAL A 13 -5.53 13.49 2.73
CA VAL A 13 -6.04 13.79 1.39
C VAL A 13 -7.02 12.69 0.99
N ALA A 14 -8.31 13.02 0.92
CA ALA A 14 -9.38 12.11 0.48
C ALA A 14 -9.47 12.02 -1.05
N ASN A 15 -10.02 10.90 -1.54
CA ASN A 15 -10.19 10.60 -2.98
C ASN A 15 -8.90 10.70 -3.80
N ALA A 16 -7.73 10.59 -3.16
CA ALA A 16 -6.45 10.55 -3.82
C ALA A 16 -6.24 9.16 -4.43
N ARG A 17 -5.94 9.14 -5.72
CA ARG A 17 -5.64 7.91 -6.45
C ARG A 17 -4.22 7.43 -6.15
N VAL A 18 -4.09 6.16 -5.80
CA VAL A 18 -2.83 5.44 -5.64
C VAL A 18 -2.78 4.32 -6.68
N ASP A 19 -1.67 4.26 -7.42
CA ASP A 19 -1.44 3.27 -8.47
C ASP A 19 -0.26 2.36 -8.07
N VAL A 20 -0.48 1.05 -8.08
CA VAL A 20 0.56 0.03 -7.86
C VAL A 20 0.77 -0.72 -9.16
N VAL A 21 1.90 -0.46 -9.80
CA VAL A 21 2.26 -1.05 -11.09
C VAL A 21 3.25 -2.19 -10.89
N ARG A 22 2.98 -3.33 -11.50
CA ARG A 22 3.93 -4.44 -11.62
C ARG A 22 5.00 -4.10 -12.64
N ASP A 23 6.25 -4.00 -12.22
CA ASP A 23 7.34 -3.63 -13.15
C ASP A 23 7.53 -4.69 -14.24
N LYS A 24 7.25 -5.96 -13.92
CA LYS A 24 7.41 -7.09 -14.84
C LYS A 24 6.41 -7.09 -15.99
N THR A 25 5.18 -6.61 -15.75
CA THR A 25 4.07 -6.75 -16.71
C THR A 25 3.44 -5.43 -17.13
N GLY A 26 3.74 -4.33 -16.43
CA GLY A 26 3.05 -3.06 -16.58
C GLY A 26 1.61 -3.06 -16.05
N PHE A 27 1.14 -4.16 -15.46
CA PHE A 27 -0.21 -4.24 -14.91
C PHE A 27 -0.38 -3.32 -13.70
N SER A 28 -1.47 -2.57 -13.66
CA SER A 28 -1.79 -1.58 -12.63
C SER A 28 -2.92 -2.05 -11.72
N TYR A 29 -2.73 -1.88 -10.41
CA TYR A 29 -3.77 -1.98 -9.40
C TYR A 29 -4.04 -0.60 -8.83
N LEU A 30 -5.32 -0.23 -8.74
CA LEU A 30 -5.73 1.10 -8.33
C LEU A 30 -6.37 1.05 -6.94
N GLY A 31 -6.09 2.07 -6.14
CA GLY A 31 -6.78 2.39 -4.91
C GLY A 31 -7.11 3.86 -4.85
N GLU A 32 -8.09 4.20 -4.03
CA GLU A 32 -8.46 5.57 -3.71
C GLU A 32 -8.50 5.71 -2.19
N THR A 33 -8.14 6.89 -1.70
CA THR A 33 -8.14 7.16 -0.27
C THR A 33 -9.52 7.54 0.25
N ASP A 34 -9.81 7.13 1.48
CA ASP A 34 -10.99 7.58 2.24
C ASP A 34 -10.79 8.99 2.87
N GLU A 35 -11.75 9.41 3.71
CA GLU A 35 -11.70 10.71 4.40
C GLU A 35 -10.51 10.88 5.34
N GLU A 36 -9.97 9.78 5.87
CA GLU A 36 -8.77 9.78 6.72
C GLU A 36 -7.48 9.72 5.89
N GLY A 37 -7.60 9.73 4.56
CA GLY A 37 -6.47 9.59 3.64
C GLY A 37 -5.93 8.16 3.59
N PHE A 38 -6.62 7.17 4.15
CA PHE A 38 -6.19 5.78 4.13
C PHE A 38 -6.54 5.14 2.79
N TYR A 39 -5.62 4.34 2.25
CA TYR A 39 -5.88 3.51 1.08
C TYR A 39 -5.49 2.05 1.32
N PHE A 40 -6.18 1.15 0.62
CA PHE A 40 -5.85 -0.27 0.57
C PHE A 40 -5.92 -0.76 -0.88
N VAL A 41 -4.83 -1.37 -1.36
CA VAL A 41 -4.73 -1.98 -2.70
C VAL A 41 -4.41 -3.46 -2.57
N ARG A 42 -5.33 -4.32 -2.99
CA ARG A 42 -5.13 -5.77 -3.04
C ARG A 42 -4.49 -6.17 -4.38
N THR A 43 -3.19 -6.43 -4.35
CA THR A 43 -2.45 -6.99 -5.48
C THR A 43 -2.66 -8.50 -5.56
N ARG A 44 -2.85 -9.04 -6.78
CA ARG A 44 -2.93 -10.49 -7.02
C ARG A 44 -1.56 -11.00 -7.47
N LEU A 45 -0.74 -11.43 -6.51
CA LEU A 45 0.62 -11.92 -6.72
C LEU A 45 0.71 -13.39 -6.31
N GLY A 46 1.34 -14.22 -7.14
CA GLY A 46 1.65 -15.62 -6.83
C GLY A 46 3.08 -15.76 -6.28
N ASP A 47 3.46 -17.00 -5.93
CA ASP A 47 4.79 -17.31 -5.39
C ASP A 47 5.93 -16.92 -6.35
N GLU A 48 5.67 -16.98 -7.66
CA GLU A 48 6.58 -16.57 -8.73
C GLU A 48 6.83 -15.05 -8.80
N SER A 49 6.03 -14.25 -8.09
CA SER A 49 6.24 -12.80 -7.97
C SER A 49 7.24 -12.43 -6.87
N ARG A 50 7.77 -13.39 -6.08
CA ARG A 50 8.83 -13.09 -5.11
C ARG A 50 10.06 -12.49 -5.82
N GLY A 51 10.55 -11.36 -5.30
CA GLY A 51 11.64 -10.59 -5.90
C GLY A 51 11.23 -9.67 -7.04
N GLU A 52 9.96 -9.67 -7.44
CA GLU A 52 9.44 -8.72 -8.43
C GLU A 52 9.44 -7.29 -7.87
N GLY A 53 9.79 -6.32 -8.71
CA GLY A 53 9.64 -4.91 -8.38
C GLY A 53 8.21 -4.42 -8.61
N LEU A 54 7.68 -3.64 -7.67
CA LEU A 54 6.45 -2.87 -7.88
C LEU A 54 6.74 -1.38 -7.76
N THR A 55 6.19 -0.60 -8.67
CA THR A 55 6.21 0.86 -8.63
C THR A 55 4.89 1.37 -8.06
N VAL A 56 4.93 2.05 -6.92
CA VAL A 56 3.79 2.70 -6.27
C VAL A 56 3.81 4.19 -6.61
N ARG A 57 2.67 4.75 -7.00
CA ARG A 57 2.56 6.15 -7.41
C ARG A 57 1.37 6.82 -6.75
N GLN A 58 1.57 8.06 -6.35
CA GLN A 58 0.52 9.00 -5.99
C GLN A 58 0.90 10.35 -6.62
N GLY A 59 0.08 10.84 -7.55
CA GLY A 59 0.42 12.01 -8.36
C GLY A 59 1.78 11.86 -9.05
N THR A 60 2.72 12.77 -8.75
CA THR A 60 4.10 12.74 -9.25
C THR A 60 5.08 12.00 -8.33
N THR A 61 4.64 11.61 -7.13
CA THR A 61 5.48 10.91 -6.15
C THR A 61 5.51 9.42 -6.48
N VAL A 62 6.72 8.86 -6.54
CA VAL A 62 6.96 7.46 -6.90
C VAL A 62 7.80 6.77 -5.83
N HIS A 63 7.42 5.54 -5.48
CA HIS A 63 8.21 4.66 -4.62
C HIS A 63 8.33 3.28 -5.25
N ARG A 64 9.49 2.65 -5.14
CA ARG A 64 9.70 1.29 -5.62
C ARG A 64 9.84 0.34 -4.45
N ILE A 65 9.07 -0.75 -4.48
CA ILE A 65 9.17 -1.83 -3.49
C ILE A 65 9.59 -3.12 -4.19
N THR A 66 10.18 -4.03 -3.41
CA THR A 66 10.43 -5.39 -3.86
C THR A 66 9.44 -6.32 -3.17
N VAL A 67 8.78 -7.19 -3.93
CA VAL A 67 7.87 -8.19 -3.38
C VAL A 67 8.68 -9.19 -2.56
N ALA A 68 8.50 -9.12 -1.23
CA ALA A 68 9.12 -10.02 -0.28
C ALA A 68 8.04 -10.68 0.59
N PHE A 69 7.95 -12.00 0.50
CA PHE A 69 7.15 -12.83 1.40
C PHE A 69 7.74 -14.24 1.43
N ASP A 70 7.40 -15.01 2.46
CA ASP A 70 7.67 -16.43 2.53
C ASP A 70 6.53 -17.22 1.86
N PRO A 71 6.77 -17.91 0.73
CA PRO A 71 5.74 -18.72 0.06
C PRO A 71 5.16 -19.82 0.95
N ALA A 72 5.97 -20.38 1.85
CA ALA A 72 5.53 -21.45 2.76
C ALA A 72 4.59 -20.92 3.85
N ASN A 73 4.67 -19.63 4.19
CA ASN A 73 3.76 -18.99 5.13
C ASN A 73 2.46 -18.60 4.42
N GLN A 74 1.42 -19.41 4.61
CA GLN A 74 0.07 -19.17 4.10
C GLN A 74 -0.90 -18.61 5.15
N THR A 75 -0.42 -18.38 6.38
CA THR A 75 -1.26 -17.95 7.51
C THR A 75 -1.21 -16.46 7.75
N ASP A 76 -0.05 -15.83 7.59
CA ASP A 76 0.11 -14.39 7.84
C ASP A 76 -0.30 -13.55 6.64
N GLU A 77 -0.87 -12.37 6.91
CA GLU A 77 -1.17 -11.42 5.85
C GLU A 77 0.11 -10.88 5.22
N ARG A 78 0.19 -10.95 3.89
CA ARG A 78 1.32 -10.47 3.10
C ARG A 78 1.10 -9.03 2.67
N GLY A 79 2.09 -8.16 2.91
CA GLY A 79 2.04 -6.81 2.39
C GLY A 79 3.08 -5.88 3.00
N THR A 80 2.99 -4.62 2.60
CA THR A 80 3.77 -3.51 3.13
C THR A 80 2.88 -2.28 3.28
N ARG A 81 3.32 -1.36 4.13
CA ARG A 81 2.72 -0.04 4.31
C ARG A 81 3.58 0.99 3.59
N VAL A 82 2.98 1.81 2.74
CA VAL A 82 3.66 2.94 2.07
C VAL A 82 2.84 4.21 2.31
N ASP A 83 3.41 5.14 3.06
CA ASP A 83 2.77 6.43 3.31
C ASP A 83 3.28 7.47 2.30
N PHE A 84 2.39 8.33 1.84
CA PHE A 84 2.71 9.52 1.05
C PHE A 84 2.58 10.74 1.96
N GLU A 85 3.69 11.46 2.16
CA GLU A 85 3.80 12.63 3.03
C GLU A 85 4.24 13.83 2.17
N GLY A 86 3.27 14.57 1.63
CA GLY A 86 3.49 15.60 0.63
C GLY A 86 4.13 15.03 -0.64
N ALA A 87 5.34 15.48 -0.96
CA ALA A 87 6.10 15.03 -2.14
C ALA A 87 7.03 13.84 -1.86
N ARG A 88 6.83 13.12 -0.74
CA ARG A 88 7.66 12.00 -0.33
C ARG A 88 6.82 10.75 -0.16
N ALA A 89 7.42 9.61 -0.44
CA ALA A 89 6.88 8.31 -0.10
C ALA A 89 7.80 7.61 0.90
N VAL A 90 7.22 6.97 1.91
CA VAL A 90 7.94 6.33 3.01
C VAL A 90 7.36 4.93 3.21
N GLU A 91 8.20 3.92 3.01
CA GLU A 91 7.82 2.55 3.33
C GLU A 91 8.01 2.25 4.82
N ARG A 92 6.97 1.69 5.43
CA ARG A 92 6.87 1.36 6.86
C ARG A 92 6.42 -0.09 7.03
N ALA A 93 7.11 -1.03 6.38
CA ALA A 93 6.72 -2.45 6.33
C ALA A 93 6.36 -3.05 7.71
N ALA A 94 7.12 -2.72 8.75
CA ALA A 94 6.89 -3.20 10.12
C ALA A 94 5.51 -2.81 10.71
N TRP A 95 4.85 -1.78 10.18
CA TRP A 95 3.54 -1.31 10.65
C TRP A 95 2.37 -1.85 9.84
N PHE A 96 2.64 -2.63 8.79
CA PHE A 96 1.60 -3.17 7.90
C PHE A 96 0.52 -3.94 8.68
N ARG A 97 0.93 -4.93 9.47
CA ARG A 97 0.00 -5.82 10.17
C ARG A 97 -0.84 -5.07 11.20
N SER A 98 -0.22 -4.22 12.01
CA SER A 98 -0.95 -3.41 13.01
C SER A 98 -1.94 -2.45 12.35
N THR A 99 -1.57 -1.83 11.22
CA THR A 99 -2.50 -0.96 10.50
C THR A 99 -3.67 -1.74 9.91
N LEU A 100 -3.42 -2.91 9.31
CA LEU A 100 -4.48 -3.76 8.77
C LEU A 100 -5.48 -4.19 9.85
N LEU A 101 -4.98 -4.69 10.99
CA LEU A 101 -5.82 -5.13 12.10
C LEU A 101 -6.65 -3.99 12.69
N ASN A 102 -6.08 -2.79 12.80
CA ASN A 102 -6.81 -1.62 13.28
C ASN A 102 -7.97 -1.27 12.34
N VAL A 103 -7.73 -1.23 11.02
CA VAL A 103 -8.78 -0.89 10.04
C VAL A 103 -9.88 -1.95 10.00
N ILE A 104 -9.54 -3.24 9.98
CA ILE A 104 -10.53 -4.33 10.04
C ILE A 104 -11.32 -4.27 11.36
N GLY A 105 -10.64 -3.98 12.47
CA GLY A 105 -11.26 -3.82 13.79
C GLY A 105 -12.22 -2.62 13.85
N VAL A 106 -11.95 -1.54 13.11
CA VAL A 106 -12.87 -0.41 12.95
C VAL A 106 -14.10 -0.82 12.12
N THR A 107 -13.93 -1.52 11.00
CA THR A 107 -15.05 -1.97 10.15
C THR A 107 -16.01 -2.92 10.87
N THR A 108 -15.54 -3.68 11.86
CA THR A 108 -16.37 -4.65 12.61
C THR A 108 -17.18 -4.00 13.75
N ARG A 109 -16.93 -2.73 14.09
CA ARG A 109 -17.58 -2.01 15.21
C ARG A 109 -18.81 -1.17 14.82
N HIS A 110 -19.36 -1.37 13.63
CA HIS A 110 -20.54 -0.66 13.12
C HIS A 110 -21.76 -1.57 12.98
#